data_AF-A0A2V9U428-F1
#
_entry.id   AF-A0A2V9U428-F1
#
_cell.length_a   1.000
_cell.length_b   1.000
_cell.length_c   1.000
_cell.angle_alpha   90.00
_cell.angle_beta   90.00
_cell.angle_gamma   90.00
#
_symmetry.space_group_name_H-M   'P 1'
#
loop_
_entity.id
_entity.type
_entity.pdbx_description
1 polymer ?
#
loop_
_entity_poly.entity_id
_entity_poly.type
_entity_poly.pdbx_seq_one_letter_code
_entity_poly.pdbx_strand_id
1 'polypeptide(L)'
;MPPAVQVGAILIEESPLMTQLLGLKSEPYSGNWSLVKVLDGFALDRKIRALGWNFFFMATEEKAIFFGAPGAKKIQNALKRILGKVKQQHFNSLEVTGIVARRFLGVPYAIVSAHSRHVQQSCYLDSAEARRTSQRDAESARG
;
A
#
# COMPACT_ATOMS: atom_id res chain seq x y z
N MET A 1 -17.46 -5.15 -7.66
CA MET A 1 -17.09 -3.72 -7.68
C MET A 1 -15.78 -3.55 -6.93
N PRO A 2 -14.82 -2.71 -7.39
CA PRO A 2 -13.60 -2.48 -6.62
C PRO A 2 -13.96 -1.82 -5.28
N PRO A 3 -13.33 -2.23 -4.17
CA PRO A 3 -13.65 -1.67 -2.87
C PRO A 3 -13.32 -0.19 -2.83
N ALA A 4 -14.17 0.57 -2.12
CA ALA A 4 -14.03 2.01 -1.99
C ALA A 4 -12.79 2.31 -1.13
N VAL A 5 -11.74 2.83 -1.75
CA VAL A 5 -10.53 3.24 -1.04
C VAL A 5 -10.69 4.66 -0.55
N GLN A 6 -10.40 4.87 0.73
CA GLN A 6 -10.45 6.15 1.42
C GLN A 6 -9.08 6.51 2.01
N VAL A 7 -8.94 7.74 2.50
CA VAL A 7 -7.74 8.15 3.24
C VAL A 7 -7.62 7.29 4.52
N GLY A 8 -6.39 6.89 4.85
CA GLY A 8 -6.08 5.93 5.91
C GLY A 8 -6.16 4.46 5.48
N ALA A 9 -6.58 4.18 4.24
CA ALA A 9 -6.58 2.82 3.72
C ALA A 9 -5.16 2.28 3.57
N ILE A 10 -4.98 1.03 4.01
CA ILE A 10 -3.69 0.33 3.93
C ILE A 10 -3.80 -0.84 2.97
N LEU A 11 -2.94 -0.85 1.98
CA LEU A 11 -2.74 -1.96 1.07
C LEU A 11 -1.49 -2.73 1.52
N ILE A 12 -1.55 -4.05 1.45
CA ILE A 12 -0.41 -4.94 1.68
C ILE A 12 -0.23 -5.83 0.45
N GLU A 13 1.02 -6.11 0.12
CA GLU A 13 1.33 -7.20 -0.79
C GLU A 13 1.02 -8.51 -0.05
N GLU A 14 0.07 -9.28 -0.58
CA GLU A 14 -0.30 -10.58 -0.07
C GLU A 14 0.92 -11.49 -0.09
N SER A 15 1.41 -11.81 1.09
CA SER A 15 2.23 -12.98 1.34
C SER A 15 1.41 -13.90 2.24
N PRO A 16 1.16 -15.16 1.84
CA PRO A 16 0.40 -16.12 2.66
C PRO A 16 0.91 -16.18 4.10
N LEU A 17 2.24 -16.17 4.27
CA LEU A 17 2.91 -16.12 5.56
C LEU A 17 2.56 -14.85 6.34
N MET A 18 2.61 -13.68 5.70
CA MET A 18 2.37 -12.40 6.37
C MET A 18 0.90 -12.23 6.77
N THR A 19 -0.05 -12.52 5.87
CA THR A 19 -1.47 -12.35 6.15
C THR A 19 -1.96 -13.34 7.21
N GLN A 20 -1.46 -14.58 7.17
CA GLN A 20 -1.79 -15.62 8.14
C GLN A 20 -1.15 -15.33 9.51
N LEU A 21 0.13 -14.96 9.54
CA LEU A 21 0.85 -14.68 10.79
C LEU A 21 0.34 -13.41 11.48
N LEU A 22 -0.02 -12.38 10.71
CA LEU A 22 -0.59 -11.15 11.26
C LEU A 22 -2.11 -11.24 11.51
N GLY A 23 -2.76 -12.34 11.10
CA GLY A 23 -4.21 -12.54 11.20
C GLY A 23 -5.01 -11.36 10.66
N LEU A 24 -4.58 -10.80 9.53
CA LEU A 24 -5.19 -9.61 8.95
C LEU A 24 -6.36 -10.02 8.07
N LYS A 25 -7.55 -9.45 8.32
CA LYS A 25 -8.66 -9.53 7.38
C LYS A 25 -8.35 -8.57 6.23
N SER A 26 -8.14 -9.12 5.04
CA SER A 26 -7.91 -8.34 3.83
C SER A 26 -8.92 -8.71 2.75
N GLU A 27 -9.01 -7.88 1.71
CA GLU A 27 -9.75 -8.20 0.49
C GLU A 27 -8.89 -7.92 -0.76
N PRO A 28 -8.99 -8.77 -1.79
CA PRO A 28 -8.24 -8.58 -3.03
C PRO A 28 -8.46 -7.21 -3.65
N TYR A 29 -7.38 -6.55 -4.08
CA TYR A 29 -7.44 -5.21 -4.67
C TYR A 29 -6.86 -5.13 -6.09
N SER A 30 -5.60 -5.50 -6.26
CA SER A 30 -4.90 -5.41 -7.56
C SER A 30 -3.68 -6.32 -7.62
N GLY A 31 -3.74 -7.38 -8.44
CA GLY A 31 -2.67 -8.37 -8.49
C GLY A 31 -2.48 -9.00 -7.11
N ASN A 32 -1.23 -9.06 -6.64
CA ASN A 32 -0.90 -9.57 -5.31
C ASN A 32 -1.15 -8.55 -4.19
N TRP A 33 -1.87 -7.46 -4.43
CA TRP A 33 -2.15 -6.45 -3.40
C TRP A 33 -3.56 -6.58 -2.89
N SER A 34 -3.70 -6.50 -1.58
CA SER A 34 -4.97 -6.56 -0.88
C SER A 34 -5.15 -5.41 0.09
N LEU A 35 -6.39 -4.96 0.19
CA LEU A 35 -6.82 -3.91 1.09
C LEU A 35 -7.06 -4.50 2.47
N VAL A 36 -6.39 -3.97 3.50
CA VAL A 36 -6.60 -4.39 4.89
C VAL A 36 -7.90 -3.79 5.39
N LYS A 37 -8.80 -4.60 5.95
CA LYS A 37 -10.11 -4.16 6.46
C LYS A 37 -10.03 -3.42 7.80
N VAL A 38 -8.84 -3.03 8.23
CA VAL A 38 -8.61 -2.28 9.47
C VAL A 38 -8.67 -0.80 9.12
N LEU A 39 -9.54 -0.06 9.81
CA LEU A 39 -9.80 1.36 9.55
C LEU A 39 -8.74 2.30 10.14
N ASP A 40 -7.84 1.79 10.98
CA ASP A 40 -6.83 2.59 11.69
C ASP A 40 -5.42 2.03 11.50
N GLY A 41 -4.56 2.82 10.85
CA GLY A 41 -3.15 2.49 10.64
C GLY A 41 -2.33 2.39 11.93
N PHE A 42 -2.71 3.12 12.98
CA PHE A 42 -2.06 3.03 14.29
C PHE A 42 -2.44 1.75 15.02
N ALA A 43 -3.72 1.33 14.97
CA ALA A 43 -4.13 0.02 15.47
C ALA A 43 -3.40 -1.11 14.74
N LEU A 44 -3.22 -0.99 13.42
CA LEU A 44 -2.45 -1.96 12.65
C LEU A 44 -0.97 -2.00 13.06
N ASP A 45 -0.31 -0.84 13.19
CA ASP A 45 1.09 -0.74 13.64
C ASP A 45 1.26 -1.39 15.03
N ARG A 46 0.39 -1.08 15.99
CA ARG A 46 0.42 -1.69 17.33
C ARG A 46 0.26 -3.20 17.28
N LYS A 47 -0.65 -3.71 16.43
CA LYS A 47 -0.85 -5.17 16.27
C LYS A 47 0.40 -5.84 15.69
N ILE A 48 1.02 -5.23 14.68
CA ILE A 48 2.26 -5.73 14.05
C ILE A 48 3.39 -5.75 15.09
N ARG A 49 3.54 -4.67 15.87
CA ARG A 49 4.55 -4.58 16.95
C ARG A 49 4.34 -5.59 18.06
N ALA A 50 3.09 -5.83 18.46
CA ALA A 50 2.76 -6.84 19.48
C ALA A 50 3.17 -8.26 19.06
N LEU A 51 3.29 -8.52 17.76
CA LEU A 51 3.76 -9.80 17.20
C LEU A 51 5.29 -9.84 16.99
N GLY A 52 6.02 -8.80 17.39
CA GLY A 52 7.47 -8.71 17.23
C GLY A 52 7.92 -8.23 15.85
N TRP A 53 7.03 -7.66 15.06
CA TRP A 53 7.33 -7.10 13.73
C TRP A 53 7.30 -5.58 13.76
N ASN A 54 7.87 -4.95 12.74
CA ASN A 54 7.91 -3.50 12.58
C ASN A 54 7.15 -3.09 11.32
N PHE A 55 6.45 -1.96 11.41
CA PHE A 55 5.74 -1.35 10.29
C PHE A 55 6.34 0.02 9.98
N PHE A 56 7.28 0.06 9.05
CA PHE A 56 8.03 1.26 8.67
C PHE A 56 7.19 2.17 7.78
N PHE A 57 7.23 3.47 8.04
CA PHE A 57 6.66 4.50 7.17
C PHE A 57 7.78 5.23 6.42
N MET A 58 7.62 5.36 5.11
CA MET A 58 8.57 6.08 4.27
C MET A 58 8.09 7.51 4.04
N ALA A 59 8.95 8.49 4.31
CA ALA A 59 8.64 9.90 4.15
C ALA A 59 8.37 10.29 2.68
N THR A 60 8.93 9.54 1.72
CA THR A 60 8.69 9.77 0.30
C THR A 60 7.23 9.54 -0.05
N GLU A 61 6.57 10.60 -0.49
CA GLU A 61 5.17 10.59 -0.91
C GLU A 61 5.06 10.20 -2.39
N GLU A 62 4.26 9.18 -2.68
CA GLU A 62 3.94 8.76 -4.03
C GLU A 62 2.60 9.32 -4.49
N LYS A 63 2.62 10.02 -5.63
CA LYS A 63 1.42 10.67 -6.19
C LYS A 63 1.03 10.11 -7.56
N ALA A 64 -0.27 10.15 -7.81
CA ALA A 64 -0.86 9.99 -9.12
C ALA A 64 -1.98 11.02 -9.35
N ILE A 65 -1.96 11.66 -10.52
CA ILE A 65 -2.94 12.66 -10.94
C ILE A 65 -3.83 12.09 -12.05
N PHE A 66 -5.12 12.41 -12.01
CA PHE A 66 -6.08 12.12 -13.08
C PHE A 66 -7.09 13.26 -13.26
N PHE A 67 -7.66 13.39 -14.46
CA PHE A 67 -8.65 14.41 -14.79
C PHE A 67 -10.09 14.00 -14.44
N GLY A 68 -10.92 15.00 -14.12
CA GLY A 68 -12.31 14.87 -13.71
C GLY A 68 -12.50 14.60 -12.21
N ALA A 69 -13.77 14.41 -11.82
CA ALA A 69 -14.13 14.16 -10.42
C ALA A 69 -13.54 12.83 -9.89
N PRO A 70 -13.19 12.75 -8.59
CA PRO A 70 -12.83 11.51 -7.93
C PRO A 70 -13.96 10.48 -8.04
N GLY A 71 -13.61 9.26 -8.39
CA GLY A 71 -14.53 8.12 -8.42
C GLY A 71 -13.76 6.83 -8.25
N ALA A 72 -14.40 5.79 -7.71
CA ALA A 72 -13.74 4.55 -7.29
C ALA A 72 -12.82 3.95 -8.38
N LYS A 73 -13.28 3.89 -9.63
CA LYS A 73 -12.48 3.36 -10.76
C LYS A 73 -11.25 4.22 -11.07
N LYS A 74 -11.37 5.55 -11.00
CA LYS A 74 -10.25 6.47 -11.26
C LYS A 74 -9.23 6.44 -10.13
N ILE A 75 -9.70 6.38 -8.88
CA ILE A 75 -8.87 6.20 -7.69
C ILE A 75 -8.12 4.87 -7.78
N GLN A 76 -8.78 3.78 -8.15
CA GLN A 76 -8.14 2.49 -8.35
C GLN A 76 -7.04 2.54 -9.43
N ASN A 77 -7.31 3.18 -10.57
CA ASN A 77 -6.30 3.33 -11.61
C ASN A 77 -5.10 4.18 -11.15
N ALA A 78 -5.35 5.23 -10.36
CA ALA A 78 -4.31 6.05 -9.76
C ALA A 78 -3.46 5.23 -8.78
N LEU A 79 -4.10 4.44 -7.91
CA LEU A 79 -3.43 3.56 -6.97
C LEU A 79 -2.63 2.46 -7.67
N LYS A 80 -3.13 1.86 -8.76
CA LYS A 80 -2.36 0.92 -9.57
C LYS A 80 -1.04 1.52 -10.08
N ARG A 81 -1.07 2.79 -10.51
CA ARG A 81 0.15 3.52 -10.93
C ARG A 81 1.09 3.75 -9.76
N ILE A 82 0.57 4.08 -8.58
CA ILE A 82 1.39 4.24 -7.36
C ILE A 82 2.00 2.89 -6.95
N LEU A 83 1.20 1.82 -6.89
CA LEU A 83 1.66 0.47 -6.57
C LEU A 83 2.79 0.00 -7.49
N GLY A 84 2.75 0.37 -8.78
CA GLY A 84 3.86 0.11 -9.70
C GLY A 84 5.19 0.74 -9.24
N LYS A 85 5.15 1.98 -8.73
CA LYS A 85 6.34 2.67 -8.18
C LYS A 85 6.80 2.06 -6.86
N VAL A 86 5.84 1.71 -5.98
CA VAL A 86 6.11 1.07 -4.68
C VAL A 86 6.77 -0.30 -4.89
N LYS A 87 6.30 -1.08 -5.89
CA LYS A 87 6.89 -2.38 -6.25
C LYS A 87 8.33 -2.24 -6.75
N GLN A 88 8.65 -1.21 -7.54
CA GLN A 88 10.03 -0.95 -7.99
C GLN A 88 11.00 -0.69 -6.83
N GLN A 89 10.47 -0.14 -5.72
CA GLN A 89 11.24 0.09 -4.52
C GLN A 89 11.25 -1.11 -3.58
N HIS A 90 10.57 -2.23 -3.89
CA HIS A 90 10.48 -3.45 -3.07
C HIS A 90 9.86 -3.21 -1.68
N PHE A 91 8.87 -2.33 -1.60
CA PHE A 91 8.03 -2.18 -0.41
C PHE A 91 6.79 -3.06 -0.51
N ASN A 92 6.35 -3.62 0.62
CA ASN A 92 5.27 -4.61 0.70
C ASN A 92 3.98 -4.03 1.29
N SER A 93 3.92 -2.73 1.54
CA SER A 93 2.72 -2.04 1.99
C SER A 93 2.66 -0.60 1.50
N LEU A 94 1.45 -0.04 1.47
CA LEU A 94 1.17 1.32 1.02
C LEU A 94 0.01 1.87 1.86
N GLU A 95 0.15 3.08 2.40
CA GLU A 95 -0.93 3.79 3.08
C GLU A 95 -1.39 4.99 2.24
N VAL A 96 -2.69 5.08 1.97
CA VAL A 96 -3.29 6.21 1.25
C VAL A 96 -3.47 7.38 2.22
N THR A 97 -2.81 8.50 1.95
CA THR A 97 -2.83 9.68 2.84
C THR A 97 -3.62 10.85 2.29
N GLY A 98 -3.97 10.85 1.00
CA GLY A 98 -4.73 11.94 0.40
C GLY A 98 -5.49 11.54 -0.85
N ILE A 99 -6.74 12.02 -0.95
CA ILE A 99 -7.55 12.00 -2.17
C ILE A 99 -8.16 13.40 -2.30
N VAL A 100 -7.54 14.26 -3.11
CA VAL A 100 -7.88 15.68 -3.17
C VAL A 100 -8.36 16.05 -4.57
N ALA A 101 -9.58 16.55 -4.67
CA ALA A 101 -10.09 17.17 -5.89
C ALA A 101 -9.58 18.62 -6.00
N ARG A 102 -9.15 19.02 -7.19
CA ARG A 102 -8.66 20.36 -7.52
C ARG A 102 -9.21 20.80 -8.87
N ARG A 103 -9.01 22.09 -9.18
CA ARG A 103 -9.36 22.69 -10.47
C ARG A 103 -8.26 23.65 -10.88
N PHE A 104 -7.83 23.58 -12.14
CA PHE A 104 -6.87 24.52 -12.71
C PHE A 104 -7.42 25.03 -14.03
N LEU A 105 -7.56 26.35 -14.18
CA LEU A 105 -8.14 27.01 -15.36
C LEU A 105 -9.47 26.39 -15.81
N GLY A 106 -10.37 26.09 -14.87
CA GLY A 106 -11.67 25.47 -15.15
C GLY A 106 -11.65 23.94 -15.30
N VAL A 107 -10.49 23.32 -15.51
CA VAL A 107 -10.36 21.87 -15.69
C VAL A 107 -10.30 21.15 -14.33
N PRO A 108 -11.27 20.28 -13.99
CA PRO A 108 -11.21 19.48 -12.76
C PRO A 108 -10.18 18.36 -12.87
N TYR A 109 -9.46 18.12 -11.79
CA TYR A 109 -8.55 16.97 -11.64
C TYR A 109 -8.51 16.53 -10.18
N ALA A 110 -7.96 15.35 -9.92
CA ALA A 110 -7.74 14.88 -8.56
C ALA A 110 -6.33 14.32 -8.41
N ILE A 111 -5.83 14.41 -7.18
CA ILE A 111 -4.53 13.90 -6.77
C ILE A 111 -4.79 12.80 -5.74
N VAL A 112 -4.24 11.62 -5.98
CA VAL A 112 -4.12 10.56 -4.97
C VAL A 112 -2.68 10.56 -4.48
N SER A 113 -2.53 10.64 -3.16
CA SER A 113 -1.28 10.60 -2.42
C SER A 113 -1.24 9.37 -1.53
N ALA A 114 -0.08 8.73 -1.47
CA ALA A 114 0.15 7.59 -0.59
C ALA A 114 1.62 7.53 -0.18
N HIS A 115 1.89 6.86 0.94
CA HIS A 115 3.24 6.63 1.43
C HIS A 115 3.55 5.13 1.46
N SER A 116 4.73 4.78 0.96
CA SER A 116 5.23 3.42 1.07
C SER A 116 5.37 3.03 2.54
N ARG A 117 4.97 1.81 2.84
CA ARG A 117 5.13 1.18 4.15
C ARG A 117 5.85 -0.15 3.99
N HIS A 118 6.50 -0.62 5.05
CA HIS A 118 7.17 -1.91 5.03
C HIS A 118 6.96 -2.71 6.31
N VAL A 119 6.54 -3.96 6.17
CA VAL A 119 6.39 -4.91 7.28
C VAL A 119 7.55 -5.89 7.26
N GLN A 120 8.29 -5.98 8.36
CA GLN A 120 9.42 -6.91 8.53
C GLN A 120 9.70 -7.15 10.01
N GLN A 121 10.42 -8.21 10.36
CA GLN A 121 10.77 -8.50 11.77
C GLN A 121 11.85 -7.57 12.31
N SER A 122 12.89 -7.29 11.51
CA SER A 122 14.01 -6.45 11.91
C SER A 122 13.56 -5.04 12.31
N CYS A 123 14.23 -4.47 13.32
CA CYS A 123 14.06 -3.07 13.73
C CYS A 123 14.81 -2.07 12.82
N TYR A 124 15.67 -2.56 11.93
CA TYR A 124 16.33 -1.76 10.90
C TYR A 124 15.73 -2.07 9.55
N LEU A 125 15.29 -1.04 8.83
CA LEU A 125 14.76 -1.21 7.48
C LEU A 125 15.79 -1.89 6.57
N ASP A 126 15.39 -2.99 5.95
CA ASP A 126 16.25 -3.75 5.05
C ASP A 126 16.67 -2.91 3.84
N SER A 127 17.90 -3.15 3.35
CA SER A 127 18.40 -2.49 2.14
C SER A 127 17.52 -2.81 0.93
N ALA A 128 17.60 -1.99 -0.11
CA ALA A 128 16.82 -2.25 -1.33
C ALA A 128 17.16 -3.61 -1.96
N GLU A 129 18.42 -4.03 -1.90
CA GLU A 129 18.91 -5.31 -2.41
C GLU A 129 18.39 -6.50 -1.60
N ALA A 130 18.38 -6.37 -0.27
CA ALA A 130 17.84 -7.39 0.62
C ALA A 130 16.34 -7.59 0.36
N ARG A 131 15.57 -6.50 0.30
CA ARG A 131 14.12 -6.55 0.03
C ARG A 131 13.81 -7.13 -1.36
N ARG A 132 14.60 -6.78 -2.37
CA ARG A 132 14.50 -7.38 -3.72
C ARG A 132 14.72 -8.88 -3.72
N THR A 133 15.65 -9.37 -2.90
CA THR A 133 15.97 -10.80 -2.82
C THR A 133 14.85 -11.55 -2.12
N SER A 134 14.39 -11.06 -0.96
CA SER A 134 13.25 -11.65 -0.25
C SER A 134 11.98 -11.69 -1.11
N GLN A 135 11.72 -10.66 -1.93
CA GLN A 135 10.56 -10.66 -2.83
C GLN A 135 10.70 -11.70 -3.95
N ARG A 136 11.90 -11.89 -4.52
CA ARG A 136 12.15 -12.93 -5.53
C ARG A 136 11.98 -14.34 -4.94
N ASP A 137 12.48 -14.58 -3.75
CA ASP A 137 12.33 -15.88 -3.07
C ASP A 137 10.84 -16.17 -2.79
N ALA A 138 10.09 -15.15 -2.37
CA ALA A 138 8.65 -15.26 -2.13
C ALA A 138 7.83 -15.40 -3.43
N GLU A 139 8.29 -14.89 -4.57
CA GLU A 139 7.67 -15.13 -5.89
C GLU A 139 7.99 -16.55 -6.38
N SER A 140 9.21 -17.04 -6.19
CA SER A 140 9.63 -18.40 -6.58
C SER A 140 8.92 -19.49 -5.77
N ALA A 141 8.60 -19.25 -4.51
CA ALA A 141 7.87 -20.21 -3.66
C ALA A 141 6.37 -20.35 -4.00
N ARG A 142 5.84 -19.53 -4.92
CA ARG A 142 4.43 -19.55 -5.34
C ARG A 142 4.20 -20.25 -6.68
N GLY A 143 5.25 -20.56 -7.43
CA GLY A 143 5.20 -21.31 -8.70
C GLY A 143 5.37 -22.80 -8.45
#